data_AF-A0A962QKV1-F1
#
_entry.id   AF-A0A962QKV1-F1
#
_cell.length_a   1.000
_cell.length_b   1.000
_cell.length_c   1.000
_cell.angle_alpha   90.00
_cell.angle_beta   90.00
_cell.angle_gamma   90.00
#
_symmetry.space_group_name_H-M   'P 1'
#
loop_
_entity.id
_entity.type
_entity.pdbx_description
1 polymer ?
#
loop_
_entity_poly.entity_id
_entity_poly.type
_entity_poly.pdbx_seq_one_letter_code
_entity_poly.pdbx_strand_id
1 'polypeptide(L)'
;MLELRPSCEHCNRPLPPASTEARICSYECTFCARCVDELLHNTCPNCGGGFVARPVRPARDWTGGISLTQQPAGTRVVHRPVDLQRHARLLAAQDGTAPEDR
;
A
#
# COMPACT_ATOMS: atom_id res chain seq x y z
N MET A 1 3.73 11.15 9.83
CA MET A 1 3.79 11.42 8.37
C MET A 1 3.99 10.09 7.68
N LEU A 2 3.28 9.80 6.58
CA LEU A 2 3.40 8.54 5.85
C LEU A 2 4.87 8.19 5.50
N GLU A 3 5.28 6.95 5.73
CA GLU A 3 6.64 6.46 5.45
C GLU A 3 6.92 6.48 3.94
N LEU A 4 5.91 6.28 3.08
CA LEU A 4 6.04 6.13 1.63
C LEU A 4 7.01 4.99 1.25
N ARG A 5 6.73 3.78 1.73
CA ARG A 5 7.57 2.60 1.52
C ARG A 5 7.92 2.40 0.03
N PRO A 6 9.20 2.14 -0.30
CA PRO A 6 9.70 2.24 -1.67
C PRO A 6 9.40 0.99 -2.52
N SER A 7 8.69 0.00 -2.01
CA SER A 7 8.50 -1.30 -2.68
C SER A 7 7.14 -1.93 -2.39
N CYS A 8 6.67 -2.77 -3.30
CA CYS A 8 5.54 -3.67 -3.07
C CYS A 8 5.94 -4.79 -2.10
N GLU A 9 5.15 -5.01 -1.05
CA GLU A 9 5.44 -6.03 -0.05
C GLU A 9 5.38 -7.47 -0.60
N HIS A 10 4.59 -7.72 -1.66
CA HIS A 10 4.51 -9.06 -2.28
C HIS A 10 5.61 -9.32 -3.33
N CYS A 11 5.63 -8.51 -4.40
CA CYS A 11 6.48 -8.77 -5.57
C CYS A 11 7.77 -7.95 -5.61
N ASN A 12 8.05 -7.16 -4.56
CA ASN A 12 9.20 -6.26 -4.45
C ASN A 12 9.36 -5.22 -5.57
N ARG A 13 8.32 -4.99 -6.39
CA ARG A 13 8.37 -3.95 -7.44
C ARG A 13 8.65 -2.58 -6.80
N PRO A 14 9.58 -1.77 -7.36
CA PRO A 14 9.80 -0.41 -6.90
C PRO A 14 8.54 0.44 -6.98
N LEU A 15 8.25 1.15 -5.90
CA LEU A 15 7.15 2.09 -5.72
C LEU A 15 7.71 3.41 -5.20
N PRO A 16 8.45 4.18 -6.03
CA PRO A 16 9.03 5.45 -5.63
C PRO A 16 7.97 6.42 -5.13
N PRO A 17 8.34 7.50 -4.42
CA PRO A 17 7.38 8.41 -3.77
C PRO A 17 6.35 9.03 -4.72
N ALA A 18 6.72 9.20 -6.01
CA ALA A 18 5.86 9.70 -7.08
C ALA A 18 5.06 8.61 -7.82
N SER A 19 5.16 7.34 -7.41
CA SER A 19 4.48 6.22 -8.09
C SER A 19 2.97 6.31 -7.94
N THR A 20 2.27 6.33 -9.09
CA THR A 20 0.80 6.21 -9.19
C THR A 20 0.30 4.77 -8.99
N GLU A 21 1.22 3.81 -9.06
CA GLU A 21 0.94 2.38 -8.93
C GLU A 21 0.95 1.90 -7.48
N ALA A 22 1.32 2.75 -6.53
CA ALA A 22 1.32 2.39 -5.13
C ALA A 22 -0.12 2.38 -4.58
N ARG A 23 -0.44 1.33 -3.85
CA ARG A 23 -1.66 1.17 -3.06
C ARG A 23 -1.27 1.03 -1.59
N ILE A 24 -2.04 1.66 -0.71
CA ILE A 24 -1.76 1.73 0.72
C ILE A 24 -3.03 1.49 1.54
N CYS A 25 -2.92 0.79 2.66
CA CYS A 25 -3.99 0.69 3.66
C CYS A 25 -3.73 1.65 4.85
N SER A 26 -4.65 1.73 5.81
CA SER A 26 -4.52 2.58 7.00
C SER A 26 -3.30 2.28 7.88
N TYR A 27 -2.77 1.06 7.81
CA TYR A 27 -1.56 0.61 8.52
C TYR A 27 -0.27 0.74 7.69
N GLU A 28 -0.34 1.46 6.57
CA GLU A 28 0.78 1.70 5.64
C GLU A 28 1.36 0.43 4.98
N CYS A 29 0.60 -0.68 4.96
CA CYS A 29 0.98 -1.83 4.12
C CYS A 29 0.93 -1.40 2.65
N THR A 30 2.03 -1.60 1.93
CA THR A 30 2.21 -1.04 0.58
C THR A 30 2.31 -2.14 -0.47
N PHE A 31 1.43 -2.11 -1.46
CA PHE A 31 1.41 -3.05 -2.58
C PHE A 31 1.30 -2.29 -3.90
N CYS A 32 1.68 -2.91 -5.03
CA CYS A 32 1.42 -2.32 -6.33
C CYS A 32 -0.03 -2.59 -6.77
N ALA A 33 -0.58 -1.73 -7.64
CA ALA A 33 -1.93 -1.85 -8.20
C ALA A 33 -2.21 -3.27 -8.71
N ARG A 34 -1.31 -3.82 -9.53
CA ARG A 34 -1.40 -5.19 -10.03
C ARG A 34 -1.62 -6.25 -8.93
N CYS A 35 -0.85 -6.19 -7.83
CA CYS A 35 -1.04 -7.15 -6.73
C CYS A 35 -2.38 -6.92 -6.03
N VAL A 36 -2.78 -5.67 -5.84
CA VAL A 36 -4.07 -5.34 -5.20
C VAL A 36 -5.25 -5.83 -6.03
N ASP A 37 -5.20 -5.64 -7.35
CA ASP A 37 -6.31 -5.93 -8.26
C ASP A 37 -6.39 -7.43 -8.61
N GLU A 38 -5.25 -8.06 -8.92
CA GLU A 38 -5.20 -9.43 -9.43
C GLU A 38 -5.04 -10.49 -8.33
N LEU A 39 -4.34 -10.20 -7.23
CA LEU A 39 -3.96 -11.20 -6.23
C LEU A 39 -4.70 -11.01 -4.91
N LEU A 40 -4.86 -9.76 -4.48
CA LEU A 40 -5.37 -9.44 -3.15
C LEU A 40 -6.85 -9.08 -3.15
N HIS A 41 -7.43 -8.80 -4.32
CA HIS A 41 -8.83 -8.40 -4.52
C HIS A 41 -9.29 -7.28 -3.58
N ASN A 42 -8.46 -6.25 -3.46
CA ASN A 42 -8.67 -5.11 -2.56
C ASN A 42 -8.86 -5.49 -1.07
N THR A 43 -8.29 -6.61 -0.63
CA THR A 43 -8.21 -6.99 0.79
C THR A 43 -6.77 -7.06 1.23
N CYS A 44 -6.40 -6.32 2.28
CA CYS A 44 -5.05 -6.33 2.81
C CYS A 44 -4.75 -7.66 3.53
N PRO A 45 -3.68 -8.37 3.15
CA PRO A 45 -3.35 -9.67 3.75
C PRO A 45 -2.88 -9.56 5.21
N ASN A 46 -2.51 -8.35 5.64
CA ASN A 46 -2.00 -8.09 6.98
C ASN A 46 -3.09 -7.65 7.97
N CYS A 47 -4.10 -6.90 7.51
CA CYS A 47 -5.12 -6.30 8.39
C CYS A 47 -6.58 -6.56 7.98
N GLY A 48 -6.84 -7.18 6.83
CA GLY A 48 -8.21 -7.45 6.34
C GLY A 48 -8.95 -6.26 5.72
N GLY A 49 -8.50 -5.03 5.96
CA GLY A 49 -9.12 -3.83 5.37
C GLY A 49 -8.78 -3.61 3.88
N GLY A 50 -9.36 -2.56 3.29
CA GLY A 50 -9.16 -2.21 1.88
C GLY A 50 -7.87 -1.45 1.56
N PHE A 51 -7.67 -1.18 0.27
CA PHE A 51 -6.61 -0.31 -0.23
C PHE A 51 -7.16 0.92 -0.96
N VAL A 52 -6.35 1.99 -0.95
CA VAL A 52 -6.54 3.17 -1.79
C VAL A 52 -5.24 3.51 -2.52
N ALA A 53 -5.31 4.36 -3.55
CA ALA A 53 -4.11 4.93 -4.16
C ALA A 53 -3.29 5.70 -3.11
N ARG A 54 -1.99 5.41 -3.03
CA ARG A 54 -1.10 6.10 -2.08
C ARG A 54 -0.95 7.57 -2.50
N PRO A 55 -1.25 8.54 -1.63
CA PRO A 55 -1.03 9.95 -1.94
C PRO A 55 0.44 10.23 -2.29
N VAL A 56 0.67 10.98 -3.36
CA VAL A 56 2.00 11.42 -3.77
C VAL A 56 2.42 12.62 -2.93
N ARG A 57 3.57 12.54 -2.27
CA ARG A 57 4.15 13.71 -1.59
C ARG A 57 4.68 14.69 -2.63
N PRO A 58 4.33 15.99 -2.55
CA PRO A 58 4.82 16.98 -3.49
C PRO A 58 6.34 17.02 -3.56
N ALA A 59 6.89 17.03 -4.78
CA ALA A 59 8.33 17.23 -4.98
C ALA A 59 8.74 18.67 -4.67
N ARG A 60 7.88 19.64 -4.98
CA ARG A 60 8.06 21.06 -4.73
C ARG A 60 7.33 21.49 -3.47
N ASP A 61 7.95 22.39 -2.72
CA ASP A 61 7.31 23.10 -1.60
C ASP A 61 6.39 24.20 -2.14
N TRP A 62 5.08 24.03 -1.94
CA TRP A 62 4.05 24.97 -2.42
C TRP A 62 3.52 25.87 -1.31
N THR A 63 3.59 25.44 -0.06
CA THR A 63 2.95 26.10 1.09
C THR A 63 3.94 26.54 2.16
N GLY A 64 5.23 26.26 1.98
CA GLY A 64 6.29 26.53 2.94
C GLY A 64 6.49 25.37 3.90
N GLY A 65 7.68 24.74 3.87
CA GLY A 65 8.13 23.76 4.86
C GLY A 65 7.77 22.30 4.59
N ILE A 66 6.97 22.00 3.55
CA ILE A 66 6.41 20.66 3.32
C ILE A 66 6.64 20.21 1.86
N SER A 67 7.61 19.32 1.66
CA SER A 67 7.95 18.74 0.35
C SER A 67 8.79 17.47 0.53
N LEU A 68 9.02 16.70 -0.55
CA LEU A 68 9.97 15.57 -0.53
C LEU A 68 11.41 15.99 -0.19
N THR A 69 11.81 17.22 -0.54
CA THR A 69 13.16 17.73 -0.22
C THR A 69 13.34 17.96 1.28
N GLN A 70 12.33 18.49 1.96
CA GLN A 70 12.37 18.75 3.40
C GLN A 70 11.98 17.51 4.22
N GLN A 71 11.12 16.67 3.67
CA GLN A 71 10.49 15.54 4.33
C GLN A 71 10.61 14.30 3.42
N PRO A 72 11.81 13.68 3.38
CA PRO A 72 12.09 12.59 2.46
C PRO A 72 11.21 11.37 2.71
N ALA A 73 11.04 10.57 1.67
CA ALA A 73 10.40 9.26 1.79
C ALA A 73 11.31 8.26 2.51
N GLY A 74 10.70 7.24 3.08
CA GLY A 74 11.40 6.12 3.71
C GLY A 74 12.18 5.31 2.68
N THR A 75 13.35 4.85 3.11
CA THR A 75 14.27 4.02 2.29
C THR A 75 14.16 2.54 2.61
N ARG A 76 13.42 2.17 3.66
CA ARG A 76 13.30 0.79 4.12
C ARG A 76 12.39 0.00 3.19
N VAL A 77 12.99 -0.97 2.50
CA VAL A 77 12.25 -2.00 1.74
C VAL A 77 11.61 -2.98 2.72
N VAL A 78 10.30 -3.16 2.58
CA VAL A 78 9.56 -4.25 3.23
C VAL A 78 9.17 -5.21 2.12
N HIS A 79 9.83 -6.37 2.06
CA HIS A 79 9.49 -7.45 1.14
C HIS A 79 9.10 -8.67 1.95
N ARG A 80 7.81 -8.93 2.02
CA ARG A 80 7.20 -10.05 2.74
C ARG A 80 6.12 -10.66 1.84
N PRO A 81 6.51 -11.54 0.91
CA PRO A 81 5.58 -12.23 0.03
C PRO A 81 4.39 -12.79 0.79
N VAL A 82 3.19 -12.43 0.32
CA VAL A 82 1.92 -12.90 0.85
C VAL A 82 1.80 -14.42 0.68
N ASP A 83 1.43 -15.10 1.76
CA ASP A 83 0.95 -16.47 1.71
C ASP A 83 -0.46 -16.48 1.09
N LEU A 84 -0.53 -16.91 -0.17
CA LEU A 84 -1.77 -16.89 -0.95
C LEU A 84 -2.82 -17.87 -0.43
N GLN A 85 -2.43 -18.97 0.22
CA GLN A 85 -3.38 -19.93 0.80
C GLN A 85 -4.01 -19.37 2.07
N ARG A 86 -3.22 -18.68 2.90
CA ARG A 86 -3.76 -17.95 4.05
C ARG A 86 -4.64 -16.79 3.60
N HIS A 87 -4.23 -16.05 2.57
CA HIS A 87 -5.01 -14.93 2.03
C HIS A 87 -6.35 -15.38 1.43
N ALA A 88 -6.37 -16.48 0.69
CA ALA A 88 -7.60 -17.05 0.14
C ALA A 88 -8.63 -17.39 1.25
N ARG A 89 -8.15 -17.90 2.41
CA ARG A 89 -9.02 -18.15 3.57
C ARG A 89 -9.59 -16.86 4.16
N LEU A 90 -8.81 -15.78 4.19
CA LEU A 90 -9.28 -14.47 4.62
C LEU A 90 -10.35 -13.91 3.67
N LEU A 91 -10.11 -13.99 2.36
CA LEU A 91 -11.08 -13.56 1.35
C LEU A 91 -12.41 -14.30 1.49
N ALA A 92 -12.37 -15.63 1.65
CA ALA A 92 -13.56 -16.43 1.87
C ALA A 92 -14.30 -16.06 3.17
N ALA A 93 -13.56 -15.71 4.23
CA ALA A 93 -14.15 -15.29 5.51
C ALA A 93 -14.81 -13.91 5.46
N GLN A 94 -14.42 -13.05 4.51
CA GLN A 94 -14.96 -11.70 4.30
C GLN A 94 -15.97 -11.63 3.14
N ASP A 95 -16.32 -12.76 2.56
CA ASP A 95 -17.28 -12.80 1.46
C ASP A 95 -18.63 -12.23 1.91
N GLY A 96 -19.18 -11.32 1.12
CA GLY A 96 -20.39 -10.59 1.47
C GLY A 96 -20.25 -9.52 2.57
N THR A 97 -19.07 -9.32 3.18
CA THR A 97 -18.83 -8.22 4.13
C THR A 97 -18.56 -6.91 3.40
N ALA A 98 -19.36 -5.87 3.69
CA ALA A 98 -19.18 -4.54 3.12
C ALA A 98 -17.82 -3.94 3.56
N PRO A 99 -17.13 -3.15 2.70
CA PRO A 99 -15.80 -2.61 3.02
C PRO A 99 -15.69 -1.83 4.34
N GLU A 100 -16.75 -1.12 4.73
CA GLU A 100 -16.86 -0.37 5.99
C GLU A 100 -17.00 -1.26 7.23
N ASP A 101 -17.40 -2.52 7.04
CA ASP A 101 -17.62 -3.52 8.09
C ASP A 101 -16.46 -4.54 8.19
N ARG A 102 -15.37 -4.35 7.43
CA ARG A 102 -14.17 -5.21 7.44
C ARG A 102 -13.11 -4.78 8.44
#